data_AF-D7NGD3-F1
#
_entry.id   AF-D7NGD3-F1
#
_cell.length_a   1.000
_cell.length_b   1.000
_cell.length_c   1.000
_cell.angle_alpha   90.00
_cell.angle_beta   90.00
_cell.angle_gamma   90.00
#
_symmetry.space_group_name_H-M   'P 1'
#
loop_
_entity.id
_entity.type
_entity.pdbx_description
1 polymer ?
#
loop_
_entity_poly.entity_id
_entity_poly.type
_entity_poly.pdbx_seq_one_letter_code
_entity_poly.pdbx_strand_id
1 'polypeptide(L)'
;MTYNRFNELYKTNNLPQEDYSTYVARDAHMTSKKRSTLRYGTHNECPPKKKYYINKGLKEQSYDLYISDTKGMGKCYINGPDGSRSGIAIHGGWPVGSVGCLTTHTANYGNRKKVKRQTKLSPK
;
A
#
# COMPACT_ATOMS: atom_id res chain seq x y z
N MET A 1 10.93 -7.26 -16.17
CA MET A 1 11.16 -8.60 -15.59
C MET A 1 9.85 -9.23 -15.13
N THR A 2 9.60 -10.51 -15.40
CA THR A 2 8.42 -11.24 -14.88
C THR A 2 8.69 -11.80 -13.48
N TYR A 3 7.65 -12.13 -12.71
CA TYR A 3 7.80 -12.72 -11.37
C TYR A 3 8.53 -14.07 -11.38
N ASN A 4 8.23 -14.93 -12.35
CA ASN A 4 8.89 -16.24 -12.46
C ASN A 4 10.39 -16.06 -12.77
N ARG A 5 10.72 -15.16 -13.71
CA ARG A 5 12.10 -14.83 -14.02
C ARG A 5 12.84 -14.24 -12.82
N PHE A 6 12.19 -13.34 -12.08
CA PHE A 6 12.74 -12.79 -10.83
C PHE A 6 13.09 -13.90 -9.83
N ASN A 7 12.18 -14.86 -9.60
CA ASN A 7 12.40 -15.94 -8.65
C ASN A 7 13.55 -16.87 -9.04
N GLU A 8 13.72 -17.19 -10.32
CA GLU A 8 14.85 -17.98 -10.81
C GLU A 8 16.18 -17.26 -10.54
N LEU A 9 16.26 -15.98 -10.88
CA LEU A 9 17.46 -15.16 -10.69
C LEU A 9 17.77 -14.93 -9.21
N TYR A 10 16.76 -14.69 -8.37
CA TYR A 10 16.92 -14.51 -6.93
C TYR A 10 17.48 -15.76 -6.25
N LYS A 11 16.97 -16.94 -6.58
CA LYS A 11 17.45 -18.23 -6.01
C LYS A 11 18.89 -18.56 -6.41
N THR A 12 19.33 -18.07 -7.57
CA THR A 12 20.66 -18.34 -8.11
C THR A 12 21.64 -17.18 -7.87
N ASN A 13 21.24 -16.17 -7.09
CA ASN A 13 22.01 -14.96 -6.83
C ASN A 13 22.49 -14.24 -8.11
N ASN A 14 21.67 -14.27 -9.16
CA ASN A 14 21.94 -13.70 -10.49
C ASN A 14 20.97 -12.57 -10.86
N LEU A 15 20.45 -11.84 -9.86
CA LEU A 15 19.66 -10.66 -10.17
C LEU A 15 20.54 -9.61 -10.85
N PRO A 16 20.05 -8.95 -11.92
CA PRO A 16 20.78 -7.81 -12.48
C PRO A 16 20.90 -6.74 -11.40
N GLN A 17 21.98 -5.96 -11.46
CA GLN A 17 22.10 -4.75 -10.65
C GLN A 17 20.89 -3.85 -10.93
N GLU A 18 20.28 -3.33 -9.88
CA GLU A 18 19.14 -2.44 -10.03
C GLU A 18 19.54 -1.12 -10.68
N ASP A 19 18.73 -0.67 -11.65
CA ASP A 19 18.89 0.68 -12.24
C ASP A 19 18.60 1.78 -11.20
N TYR A 20 17.74 1.47 -10.24
CA TYR A 20 17.34 2.35 -9.15
C TYR A 20 16.81 1.56 -7.95
N SER A 21 17.18 2.00 -6.75
CA SER A 21 16.59 1.56 -5.50
C SER A 21 15.83 2.72 -4.84
N THR A 22 14.76 2.41 -4.12
CA THR A 22 14.05 3.39 -3.31
C THR A 22 13.69 2.77 -1.98
N TYR A 23 13.68 3.60 -0.94
CA TYR A 23 13.35 3.20 0.41
C TYR A 23 12.00 3.77 0.79
N VAL A 24 11.17 2.94 1.39
CA VAL A 24 9.87 3.34 1.93
C VAL A 24 9.88 3.20 3.44
N ALA A 25 9.40 4.22 4.13
CA ALA A 25 9.10 4.15 5.54
C ALA A 25 7.72 3.53 5.75
N ARG A 26 7.65 2.59 6.68
CA ARG A 26 6.40 2.00 7.15
C ARG A 26 6.30 2.21 8.65
N ASP A 27 5.37 3.04 9.05
CA ASP A 27 5.09 3.25 10.47
C ASP A 27 3.93 2.35 10.88
N ALA A 28 4.22 1.44 11.81
CA ALA A 28 3.20 0.70 12.53
C ALA A 28 2.72 1.53 13.74
N HIS A 29 2.55 2.84 13.55
CA HIS A 29 2.19 3.73 14.64
C HIS A 29 0.81 3.35 15.18
N MET A 30 0.81 2.71 16.33
CA MET A 30 -0.39 2.59 17.14
C MET A 30 -0.56 3.89 17.93
N THR A 31 -1.59 4.66 17.60
CA THR A 31 -2.06 5.76 18.47
C THR A 31 -2.68 5.24 19.78
N SER A 32 -2.91 3.93 19.88
CA SER A 32 -3.49 3.22 21.03
C SER A 32 -2.41 2.56 21.89
N LYS A 33 -2.50 2.74 23.22
CA LYS A 33 -1.66 2.04 24.21
C LYS A 33 -1.95 0.52 24.32
N LYS A 34 -3.05 0.03 23.74
CA LYS A 34 -3.45 -1.40 23.78
C LYS A 34 -3.06 -2.08 22.47
N ARG A 35 -2.02 -2.92 22.50
CA ARG A 35 -1.64 -3.78 21.35
C ARG A 35 -2.79 -4.74 21.04
N SER A 36 -3.15 -4.86 19.77
CA SER A 36 -4.09 -5.89 19.32
C SER A 36 -3.51 -7.28 19.61
N THR A 37 -4.37 -8.23 19.98
CA THR A 37 -3.98 -9.66 20.07
C THR A 37 -3.90 -10.31 18.69
N LEU A 38 -4.38 -9.65 17.63
CA LEU A 38 -4.31 -10.14 16.25
C LEU A 38 -2.90 -9.91 15.69
N ARG A 39 -2.35 -10.93 15.03
CA ARG A 39 -0.96 -10.91 14.54
C ARG A 39 -0.74 -9.91 13.40
N TYR A 40 -1.84 -9.42 12.81
CA TYR A 40 -1.90 -8.38 11.78
C TYR A 40 -3.01 -7.35 12.05
N GLY A 41 -3.26 -7.08 13.34
CA GLY A 41 -3.95 -5.93 13.94
C GLY A 41 -5.17 -5.30 13.23
N THR A 42 -5.45 -4.03 13.57
CA THR A 42 -6.61 -3.23 13.11
C THR A 42 -6.25 -1.98 12.31
N HIS A 43 -5.01 -1.86 11.82
CA HIS A 43 -4.52 -0.63 11.17
C HIS A 43 -3.68 -0.91 9.91
N ASN A 44 -4.26 -1.59 8.92
CA ASN A 44 -3.61 -1.85 7.62
C ASN A 44 -2.25 -2.58 7.73
N GLU A 45 -2.12 -3.44 8.74
CA GLU A 45 -0.98 -4.33 8.87
C GLU A 45 -1.03 -5.39 7.75
N CYS A 46 -0.19 -5.20 6.73
CA CYS A 46 0.08 -6.15 5.66
C CYS A 46 0.65 -7.48 6.23
N PRO A 47 -0.08 -8.61 6.14
CA PRO A 47 0.45 -9.92 6.54
C PRO A 47 1.64 -10.34 5.66
N PRO A 48 2.47 -11.31 6.06
CA PRO A 48 3.45 -11.91 5.19
C PRO A 48 2.74 -12.82 4.17
N LYS A 49 3.04 -12.63 2.88
CA LYS A 49 2.67 -13.55 1.80
C LYS A 49 3.84 -13.73 0.86
N LYS A 50 3.81 -14.82 0.09
CA LYS A 50 4.81 -15.10 -0.95
C LYS A 50 4.79 -14.08 -2.08
N LYS A 51 3.62 -13.48 -2.37
CA LYS A 51 3.45 -12.55 -3.48
C LYS A 51 2.39 -11.50 -3.19
N TYR A 52 2.70 -10.28 -3.60
CA TYR A 52 1.79 -9.15 -3.65
C TYR A 52 1.78 -8.54 -5.05
N TYR A 53 0.74 -7.77 -5.34
CA TYR A 53 0.62 -6.94 -6.54
C TYR A 53 0.60 -5.47 -6.15
N ILE A 54 1.30 -4.66 -6.93
CA ILE A 54 1.16 -3.20 -6.92
C ILE A 54 0.15 -2.85 -8.01
N ASN A 55 -0.99 -2.31 -7.60
CA ASN A 55 -2.08 -1.96 -8.49
C ASN A 55 -2.29 -0.45 -8.55
N LYS A 56 -2.74 0.02 -9.71
CA LYS A 56 -3.19 1.40 -9.88
C LYS A 56 -4.55 1.60 -9.20
N GLY A 57 -4.69 2.67 -8.44
CA GLY A 57 -5.94 3.07 -7.81
C GLY A 57 -6.94 3.69 -8.79
N LEU A 58 -8.22 3.53 -8.51
CA LEU A 58 -9.32 4.18 -9.23
C LEU A 58 -9.40 5.69 -8.91
N LYS A 59 -10.29 6.42 -9.57
CA LYS A 59 -10.49 7.87 -9.35
C LYS A 59 -11.09 8.16 -7.97
N GLU A 60 -11.91 7.25 -7.47
CA GLU A 60 -12.62 7.34 -6.20
C GLU A 60 -11.71 7.00 -5.01
N GLN A 61 -10.58 6.34 -5.28
CA GLN A 61 -9.59 5.98 -4.28
C GLN A 61 -8.64 7.15 -4.00
N SER A 62 -8.22 7.27 -2.74
CA SER A 62 -7.40 8.40 -2.31
C SER A 62 -6.01 8.43 -2.93
N TYR A 63 -5.44 7.28 -3.31
CA TYR A 63 -4.06 7.18 -3.77
C TYR A 63 -3.95 6.47 -5.13
N ASP A 64 -2.80 6.63 -5.78
CA ASP A 64 -2.54 6.03 -7.09
C ASP A 64 -2.03 4.60 -7.04
N LEU A 65 -1.41 4.19 -5.94
CA LEU A 65 -0.75 2.89 -5.84
C LEU A 65 -1.18 2.17 -4.57
N TYR A 66 -1.61 0.93 -4.72
CA TYR A 66 -2.03 0.05 -3.62
C TYR A 66 -1.35 -1.30 -3.69
N ILE A 67 -1.09 -1.88 -2.52
CA ILE A 67 -0.72 -3.29 -2.36
C ILE A 67 -2.00 -4.12 -2.25
N SER A 68 -2.06 -5.22 -2.99
CA SER A 68 -3.15 -6.20 -2.92
C SER A 68 -2.63 -7.62 -3.13
N ASP A 69 -3.39 -8.60 -2.67
CA ASP A 69 -3.17 -10.02 -2.98
C ASP A 69 -3.77 -10.45 -4.32
N THR A 70 -4.48 -9.56 -5.02
CA THR A 70 -5.02 -9.78 -6.36
C THR A 70 -4.52 -8.74 -7.34
N LYS A 71 -4.34 -9.13 -8.60
CA LYS A 71 -3.95 -8.21 -9.69
C LYS A 71 -5.19 -7.51 -10.24
N GLY A 72 -5.12 -6.20 -10.44
CA GLY A 72 -6.15 -5.45 -11.16
C GLY A 72 -6.28 -4.01 -10.69
N MET A 73 -6.63 -3.11 -11.60
CA MET A 73 -6.90 -1.71 -11.27
C MET A 73 -8.03 -1.62 -10.22
N GLY A 74 -7.83 -0.80 -9.19
CA GLY A 74 -8.77 -0.64 -8.07
C GLY A 74 -8.67 -1.71 -6.99
N LYS A 75 -7.95 -2.81 -7.21
CA LYS A 75 -7.73 -3.84 -6.19
C LYS A 75 -6.77 -3.31 -5.12
N CYS A 76 -7.33 -3.06 -3.93
CA CYS A 76 -6.63 -2.51 -2.78
C CYS A 76 -6.83 -3.33 -1.50
N TYR A 77 -7.18 -4.61 -1.65
CA TYR A 77 -7.50 -5.51 -0.53
C TYR A 77 -6.44 -6.60 -0.38
N ILE A 78 -6.21 -7.02 0.85
CA ILE A 78 -5.38 -8.17 1.21
C ILE A 78 -6.15 -9.00 2.24
N ASN A 79 -6.39 -10.28 1.92
CA ASN A 79 -7.01 -11.21 2.87
C ASN A 79 -5.95 -11.77 3.81
N GLY A 80 -6.12 -11.54 5.11
CA GLY A 80 -5.30 -12.13 6.18
C GLY A 80 -6.08 -13.19 6.98
N PRO A 81 -5.40 -13.95 7.85
CA PRO A 81 -6.04 -14.93 8.73
C PRO A 81 -7.10 -14.30 9.64
N ASP A 82 -6.88 -13.06 10.04
CA ASP A 82 -7.76 -12.28 10.92
C ASP A 82 -8.59 -11.24 10.13
N GLY A 83 -8.97 -11.57 8.89
CA GLY A 83 -9.85 -10.77 8.04
C GLY A 83 -9.17 -9.95 6.94
N SER A 84 -9.97 -9.23 6.16
CA SER A 84 -9.47 -8.40 5.05
C SER A 84 -8.84 -7.09 5.56
N ARG A 85 -7.86 -6.58 4.81
CA ARG A 85 -7.18 -5.30 5.03
C ARG A 85 -7.30 -4.48 3.76
N SER A 86 -7.71 -3.23 3.87
CA SER A 86 -7.96 -2.38 2.71
C SER A 86 -7.10 -1.12 2.74
N GLY A 87 -6.63 -0.70 1.58
CA GLY A 87 -6.04 0.63 1.44
C GLY A 87 -4.58 0.76 1.91
N ILE A 88 -3.80 -0.33 1.92
CA ILE A 88 -2.34 -0.24 2.06
C ILE A 88 -1.79 0.43 0.79
N ALA A 89 -1.53 1.74 0.87
CA ALA A 89 -1.11 2.56 -0.25
C ALA A 89 0.40 2.83 -0.23
N ILE A 90 0.96 3.15 -1.39
CA ILE A 90 2.30 3.76 -1.53
C ILE A 90 2.09 5.24 -1.87
N HIS A 91 2.48 6.14 -0.98
CA HIS A 91 2.27 7.58 -1.16
C HIS A 91 3.39 8.46 -0.61
N GLY A 92 3.48 9.71 -1.06
CA GLY A 92 4.37 10.70 -0.44
C GLY A 92 3.89 11.16 0.94
N GLY A 93 4.76 11.79 1.72
CA GLY A 93 4.43 12.31 3.05
C GLY A 93 5.39 11.88 4.16
N TRP A 94 5.05 12.30 5.38
CA TRP A 94 5.82 12.03 6.59
C TRP A 94 5.53 10.63 7.19
N PRO A 95 6.50 9.99 7.86
CA PRO A 95 6.35 8.63 8.39
C PRO A 95 5.19 8.52 9.39
N VAL A 96 4.97 9.57 10.19
CA VAL A 96 3.90 9.64 11.19
C VAL A 96 2.49 9.45 10.61
N GLY A 97 2.29 9.68 9.31
CA GLY A 97 1.02 9.44 8.66
C GLY A 97 0.98 8.18 7.79
N SER A 98 2.02 7.34 7.85
CA SER A 98 2.10 6.06 7.15
C SER A 98 1.39 4.92 7.90
N VAL A 99 0.39 5.22 8.74
CA VAL A 99 -0.35 4.26 9.56
C VAL A 99 -0.84 3.08 8.70
N GLY A 100 -0.06 2.00 8.69
CA GLY A 100 -0.23 0.82 7.83
C GLY A 100 -0.01 1.00 6.32
N CYS A 101 0.36 2.20 5.84
CA CYS A 101 0.77 2.48 4.45
C CYS A 101 2.30 2.50 4.30
N LEU A 102 2.79 2.66 3.07
CA LEU A 102 4.20 2.86 2.75
C LEU A 102 4.41 4.29 2.28
N THR A 103 5.40 4.99 2.84
CA THR A 103 5.71 6.38 2.48
C THR A 103 7.13 6.57 1.97
N THR A 104 7.31 7.45 0.99
CA THR A 104 8.63 7.77 0.43
C THR A 104 9.38 8.88 1.18
N HIS A 105 8.93 9.26 2.38
CA HIS A 105 9.48 10.37 3.18
C HIS A 105 9.70 11.66 2.38
N THR A 106 8.62 12.20 1.82
CA THR A 106 8.65 13.42 1.01
C THR A 106 7.91 14.55 1.71
N ALA A 107 8.37 15.79 1.52
CA ALA A 107 7.77 16.98 2.13
C ALA A 107 6.29 17.17 1.75
N ASN A 108 5.85 16.59 0.63
CA ASN A 108 4.47 16.63 0.17
C ASN A 108 3.75 15.30 0.43
N TYR A 109 2.58 15.39 1.05
CA TYR A 109 1.57 14.32 1.11
C TYR A 109 0.88 14.10 -0.27
N GLY A 110 1.68 14.07 -1.33
CA GLY A 110 1.30 14.56 -2.65
C GLY A 110 0.54 13.60 -3.55
N ASN A 111 0.46 12.31 -3.21
CA ASN A 111 -0.25 11.35 -4.05
C ASN A 111 -1.73 11.20 -3.67
N ARG A 112 -2.25 12.09 -2.80
CA ARG A 112 -3.67 12.11 -2.47
C ARG A 112 -4.43 12.77 -3.61
N LYS A 113 -5.23 11.99 -4.36
CA LYS A 113 -6.10 12.53 -5.40
C LYS A 113 -7.06 13.53 -4.75
N LYS A 114 -7.14 14.75 -5.28
CA LYS A 114 -8.19 15.70 -4.90
C LYS A 114 -9.53 15.09 -5.34
N VAL A 115 -10.27 14.49 -4.42
CA VAL A 115 -11.64 14.05 -4.68
C VAL A 115 -12.44 15.32 -4.96
N LYS A 116 -12.82 15.58 -6.22
CA LYS A 116 -13.84 16.58 -6.52
C LYS A 116 -15.14 16.06 -5.91
N ARG A 117 -15.50 16.53 -4.71
CA ARG A 117 -16.87 16.42 -4.21
C ARG A 117 -17.75 17.13 -5.22
N GLN A 118 -18.48 16.38 -6.04
CA GLN A 118 -19.64 16.94 -6.72
C GLN A 118 -20.64 17.29 -5.62
N THR A 119 -20.68 18.56 -5.23
CA THR A 119 -21.85 19.12 -4.56
C THR A 119 -23.01 18.97 -5.54
N LYS A 120 -23.89 18.00 -5.29
CA LYS A 120 -25.20 17.95 -5.94
C LYS A 120 -25.93 19.22 -5.51
N LEU A 121 -25.98 20.21 -6.40
CA LEU A 121 -26.97 21.27 -6.30
C LEU A 121 -28.32 20.62 -6.57
N SER A 122 -29.21 20.68 -5.57
CA SER A 122 -30.61 20.28 -5.72
C SER A 122 -31.26 21.12 -6.82
N PRO A 123 -32.06 20.51 -7.72
CA PRO A 123 -32.85 21.29 -8.65
C PRO A 123 -33.90 22.11 -7.85
N LYS A 124 -34.04 23.38 -8.23
CA LYS A 124 -35.13 24.26 -7.78
C LYS A 124 -36.46 23.82 -8.38
#